data_AF-A0A1Y2Q8H9-F1
#
_entry.id   AF-A0A1Y2Q8H9-F1
#
_cell.length_a   1.000
_cell.length_b   1.000
_cell.length_c   1.000
_cell.angle_alpha   90.00
_cell.angle_beta   90.00
_cell.angle_gamma   90.00
#
_symmetry.space_group_name_H-M   'P 1'
#
loop_
_entity.id
_entity.type
_entity.pdbx_description
1 polymer ?
#
loop_
_entity_poly.entity_id
_entity_poly.type
_entity_poly.pdbx_seq_one_letter_code
_entity_poly.pdbx_strand_id
1 'polypeptide(L)'
;MVNSGIACQETSMPTASLPPPAPIQQLHHYAYRARDAEETRQFYEDILGLPLYHIIQSDFVPSTGEYCPYTHFFFRLQDGSFIAFFDLGDDQAAEPSPNTPKWVNHISFRVNTVEELEATKARLQAHGVEVLGVTDHHIFKSIYFFDPNGIRLELTAQLADEFQMLTESRTAHARLAEWNARKEQWRRERAAGQATAPLKPQQNDRPEVAARAQG
;
A
#
# COMPACT_ATOMS: atom_id res chain seq x y z
N MET A 1 -11.28 -12.94 54.43
CA MET A 1 -11.13 -11.91 53.39
C MET A 1 -9.65 -11.61 53.23
N VAL A 2 -9.02 -12.13 52.19
CA VAL A 2 -7.64 -11.78 51.82
C VAL A 2 -7.70 -11.44 50.34
N ASN A 3 -7.62 -10.15 50.03
CA ASN A 3 -7.60 -9.63 48.67
C ASN A 3 -6.13 -9.62 48.23
N SER A 4 -5.69 -10.66 47.53
CA SER A 4 -4.38 -10.67 46.86
C SER A 4 -4.54 -10.03 45.49
N GLY A 5 -4.34 -8.71 45.42
CA GLY A 5 -4.24 -7.99 44.16
C GLY A 5 -2.93 -8.36 43.47
N ILE A 6 -3.02 -9.11 42.38
CA ILE A 6 -1.91 -9.29 41.43
C ILE A 6 -1.86 -8.02 40.59
N ALA A 7 -0.93 -7.12 40.92
CA ALA A 7 -0.59 -6.00 40.07
C ALA A 7 0.07 -6.55 38.79
N CYS A 8 -0.53 -6.30 37.63
CA CYS A 8 0.15 -6.46 36.36
C CYS A 8 1.31 -5.45 36.32
N GLN A 9 2.54 -5.94 36.49
CA GLN A 9 3.73 -5.14 36.23
C GLN A 9 3.89 -4.99 34.72
N GLU A 10 3.69 -3.78 34.22
CA GLU A 10 4.13 -3.39 32.88
C GLU A 10 5.66 -3.49 32.83
N THR A 11 6.17 -4.54 32.19
CA THR A 11 7.60 -4.68 31.93
C THR A 11 7.99 -3.81 30.73
N SER A 12 8.17 -2.50 30.97
CA SER A 12 8.81 -1.64 29.98
C SER A 12 10.27 -2.06 29.85
N MET A 13 10.62 -2.74 28.75
CA MET A 13 12.01 -3.00 28.40
C MET A 13 12.76 -1.67 28.27
N PRO A 14 13.90 -1.46 28.94
CA PRO A 14 14.63 -0.20 28.86
C PRO A 14 15.23 -0.03 27.46
N THR A 15 14.60 0.81 26.65
CA THR A 15 15.04 1.26 25.32
C THR A 15 16.32 2.11 25.34
N ALA A 16 16.83 2.44 26.53
CA ALA A 16 17.90 3.41 26.74
C ALA A 16 19.30 2.97 26.27
N SER A 17 19.50 1.72 25.82
CA SER A 17 20.81 1.20 25.40
C SER A 17 20.93 0.84 23.91
N LEU A 18 19.90 1.07 23.10
CA LEU A 18 19.97 0.76 21.68
C LEU A 18 20.70 1.86 20.92
N PRO A 19 21.53 1.51 19.92
CA PRO A 19 22.05 2.50 18.99
C PRO A 19 20.88 3.22 18.28
N PRO A 20 21.06 4.49 17.88
CA PRO A 20 20.05 5.16 17.08
C PRO A 20 19.81 4.36 15.79
N PRO A 21 18.57 4.29 15.29
CA PRO A 21 18.30 3.67 14.01
C PRO A 21 19.07 4.38 12.90
N ALA A 22 19.55 3.63 11.93
CA ALA A 22 20.11 4.22 10.72
C ALA A 22 19.03 5.05 10.00
N PRO A 23 19.39 6.21 9.41
CA PRO A 23 18.43 7.01 8.67
C PRO A 23 18.05 6.29 7.36
N ILE A 24 16.80 5.87 7.26
CA ILE A 24 16.21 5.30 6.03
C ILE A 24 16.12 6.42 4.99
N GLN A 25 16.73 6.20 3.82
CA GLN A 25 16.88 7.24 2.79
C GLN A 25 15.66 7.30 1.86
N GLN A 26 15.36 6.18 1.19
CA GLN A 26 14.30 6.06 0.20
C GLN A 26 13.86 4.61 0.07
N LEU A 27 12.80 4.37 -0.70
CA LEU A 27 12.44 3.02 -1.10
C LEU A 27 13.59 2.42 -1.91
N HIS A 28 14.10 1.26 -1.48
CA HIS A 28 15.10 0.54 -2.25
C HIS A 28 14.42 -0.33 -3.31
N HIS A 29 13.61 -1.29 -2.87
CA HIS A 29 12.66 -1.99 -3.72
C HIS A 29 11.51 -2.60 -2.90
N TYR A 30 10.43 -2.96 -3.59
CA TYR A 30 9.40 -3.85 -3.06
C TYR A 30 9.23 -5.03 -4.00
N ALA A 31 9.15 -6.25 -3.48
CA ALA A 31 9.07 -7.46 -4.28
C ALA A 31 7.72 -8.18 -4.13
N TYR A 32 7.13 -8.59 -5.25
CA TYR A 32 5.93 -9.41 -5.31
C TYR A 32 6.22 -10.80 -5.88
N ARG A 33 5.23 -11.69 -5.80
CA ARG A 33 5.21 -12.92 -6.58
C ARG A 33 4.65 -12.62 -7.97
N ALA A 34 5.31 -13.14 -9.01
CA ALA A 34 4.79 -13.18 -10.36
C ALA A 34 4.27 -14.58 -10.68
N ARG A 35 3.15 -14.65 -11.42
CA ARG A 35 2.66 -15.87 -12.05
C ARG A 35 3.53 -16.28 -13.23
N ASP A 36 3.87 -15.28 -14.06
CA ASP A 36 4.66 -15.45 -15.28
C ASP A 36 5.53 -14.20 -15.47
N ALA A 37 6.85 -14.41 -15.63
CA ALA A 37 7.81 -13.33 -15.77
C ALA A 37 7.64 -12.50 -17.06
N GLU A 38 7.28 -13.10 -18.18
CA GLU A 38 7.17 -12.40 -19.47
C GLU A 38 5.87 -11.56 -19.53
N GLU A 39 4.76 -12.09 -19.04
CA GLU A 39 3.51 -11.34 -18.90
C GLU A 39 3.70 -10.14 -17.95
N THR A 40 4.43 -10.34 -16.85
CA THR A 40 4.78 -9.26 -15.92
C THR A 40 5.71 -8.25 -16.60
N ARG A 41 6.72 -8.69 -17.37
CA ARG A 41 7.59 -7.79 -18.14
C ARG A 41 6.80 -6.96 -19.14
N GLN A 42 5.95 -7.57 -19.95
CA GLN A 42 5.12 -6.86 -20.93
C GLN A 42 4.28 -5.76 -20.25
N PHE A 43 3.68 -6.07 -19.09
CA PHE A 43 2.89 -5.09 -18.37
C PHE A 43 3.74 -3.92 -17.84
N TYR A 44 4.82 -4.20 -17.11
CA TYR A 44 5.60 -3.14 -16.46
C TYR A 44 6.51 -2.38 -17.42
N GLU A 45 7.12 -3.06 -18.39
CA GLU A 45 8.02 -2.45 -19.36
C GLU A 45 7.29 -1.91 -20.58
N ASP A 46 6.51 -2.74 -21.27
CA ASP A 46 5.91 -2.33 -22.54
C ASP A 46 4.70 -1.42 -22.30
N ILE A 47 3.82 -1.71 -21.33
CA ILE A 47 2.62 -0.91 -21.08
C ILE A 47 2.92 0.28 -20.16
N LEU A 48 3.51 0.06 -18.99
CA LEU A 48 3.78 1.16 -18.04
C LEU A 48 5.08 1.93 -18.33
N GLY A 49 6.00 1.38 -19.14
CA GLY A 49 7.23 2.08 -19.53
C GLY A 49 8.37 2.02 -18.51
N LEU A 50 8.31 1.11 -17.53
CA LEU A 50 9.40 0.94 -16.55
C LEU A 50 10.42 -0.06 -17.10
N PRO A 51 11.69 0.33 -17.33
CA PRO A 51 12.67 -0.56 -17.92
C PRO A 51 12.97 -1.74 -16.99
N LEU A 52 13.00 -2.96 -17.55
CA LEU A 52 13.58 -4.12 -16.90
C LEU A 52 15.09 -3.87 -16.72
N TYR A 53 15.52 -3.79 -15.48
CA TYR A 53 16.83 -3.23 -15.16
C TYR A 53 17.82 -4.26 -14.62
N HIS A 54 17.32 -5.26 -13.88
CA HIS A 54 18.16 -6.27 -13.26
C HIS A 54 17.42 -7.59 -13.14
N ILE A 55 18.19 -8.69 -13.15
CA ILE A 55 17.69 -10.06 -12.99
C ILE A 55 18.70 -10.89 -12.21
N ILE A 56 18.18 -11.73 -11.31
CA ILE A 56 18.92 -12.68 -10.48
C ILE A 56 18.23 -14.03 -10.62
N GLN A 57 19.02 -15.09 -10.77
CA GLN A 57 18.52 -16.46 -10.83
C GLN A 57 19.31 -17.31 -9.86
N SER A 58 18.60 -18.12 -9.08
CA SER A 58 19.21 -19.01 -8.09
C SER A 58 18.27 -20.16 -7.80
N ASP A 59 18.82 -21.30 -7.46
CA ASP A 59 18.13 -22.48 -6.91
C ASP A 59 18.05 -22.46 -5.37
N PHE A 60 18.81 -21.57 -4.72
CA PHE A 60 18.80 -21.37 -3.27
C PHE A 60 18.51 -19.92 -2.89
N VAL A 61 17.79 -19.73 -1.78
CA VAL A 61 17.53 -18.43 -1.16
C VAL A 61 18.78 -17.98 -0.40
N PRO A 62 19.46 -16.88 -0.78
CA PRO A 62 20.76 -16.52 -0.19
C PRO A 62 20.72 -16.21 1.31
N SER A 63 19.59 -15.69 1.80
CA SER A 63 19.44 -15.29 3.20
C SER A 63 19.15 -16.45 4.15
N THR A 64 18.56 -17.54 3.65
CA THR A 64 18.12 -18.68 4.48
C THR A 64 18.81 -20.00 4.11
N GLY A 65 19.38 -20.11 2.91
CA GLY A 65 19.93 -21.35 2.35
C GLY A 65 18.86 -22.36 1.90
N GLU A 66 17.59 -21.98 1.90
CA GLU A 66 16.48 -22.85 1.47
C GLU A 66 16.56 -23.14 -0.02
N TYR A 67 16.37 -24.40 -0.41
CA TYR A 67 16.21 -24.77 -1.82
C TYR A 67 14.82 -24.35 -2.30
N CYS A 68 14.80 -23.34 -3.15
CA CYS A 68 13.60 -22.80 -3.78
C CYS A 68 14.07 -22.08 -5.04
N PRO A 69 14.01 -22.73 -6.22
CA PRO A 69 14.41 -22.09 -7.46
C PRO A 69 13.51 -20.94 -7.86
N TYR A 70 14.11 -19.84 -8.31
CA TYR A 70 13.39 -18.65 -8.73
C TYR A 70 14.15 -17.83 -9.77
N THR A 71 13.40 -17.00 -10.48
CA THR A 71 13.92 -15.81 -11.17
C THR A 71 13.41 -14.56 -10.47
N HIS A 72 14.32 -13.68 -10.06
CA HIS A 72 14.02 -12.41 -9.42
C HIS A 72 14.38 -11.26 -10.35
N PHE A 73 13.43 -10.39 -10.69
CA PHE A 73 13.61 -9.37 -11.73
C PHE A 73 13.03 -8.03 -11.30
N PHE A 74 13.64 -6.94 -11.79
CA PHE A 74 13.46 -5.59 -11.26
C PHE A 74 13.14 -4.58 -12.36
N PHE A 75 12.10 -3.77 -12.16
CA PHE A 75 11.76 -2.63 -13.00
C PHE A 75 12.13 -1.33 -12.28
N ARG A 76 12.87 -0.46 -12.97
CA ARG A 76 13.43 0.75 -12.36
C ARG A 76 12.47 1.94 -12.45
N LEU A 77 12.30 2.64 -11.33
CA LEU A 77 11.63 3.93 -11.26
C LEU A 77 12.62 5.08 -11.53
N GLN A 78 12.09 6.27 -11.83
CA GLN A 78 12.90 7.45 -12.19
C GLN A 78 13.83 7.92 -11.06
N ASP A 79 13.47 7.70 -9.80
CA ASP A 79 14.29 8.02 -8.63
C ASP A 79 15.39 6.96 -8.33
N GLY A 80 15.42 5.88 -9.12
CA GLY A 80 16.35 4.76 -8.93
C GLY A 80 15.88 3.68 -7.95
N SER A 81 14.69 3.80 -7.36
CA SER A 81 14.03 2.70 -6.66
C SER A 81 13.51 1.65 -7.64
N PHE A 82 13.10 0.48 -7.13
CA PHE A 82 12.57 -0.59 -7.98
C PHE A 82 11.24 -1.17 -7.47
N ILE A 83 10.40 -1.60 -8.40
CA ILE A 83 9.45 -2.67 -8.14
C ILE A 83 10.04 -3.97 -8.68
N ALA A 84 9.93 -5.05 -7.92
CA ALA A 84 10.55 -6.32 -8.25
C ALA A 84 9.57 -7.48 -8.12
N PHE A 85 9.93 -8.60 -8.73
CA PHE A 85 9.08 -9.78 -8.80
C PHE A 85 9.91 -11.05 -8.66
N PHE A 86 9.32 -12.07 -8.03
CA PHE A 86 9.82 -13.44 -8.01
C PHE A 86 8.87 -14.30 -8.84
N ASP A 87 9.39 -14.91 -9.89
CA ASP A 87 8.75 -16.03 -10.57
C ASP A 87 9.37 -17.33 -10.03
N LEU A 88 8.52 -18.21 -9.48
CA LEU A 88 8.93 -19.49 -8.89
C LEU A 88 8.82 -20.67 -9.86
N GLY A 89 8.44 -20.42 -11.12
CA GLY A 89 8.33 -21.43 -12.17
C GLY A 89 7.16 -22.41 -12.01
N ASP A 90 6.10 -22.00 -11.30
CA ASP A 90 4.94 -22.84 -10.98
C ASP A 90 3.60 -22.25 -11.45
N ASP A 91 3.64 -21.23 -12.30
CA ASP A 91 2.49 -20.59 -12.96
C ASP A 91 1.40 -20.10 -11.98
N GLN A 92 1.76 -19.71 -10.77
CA GLN A 92 0.81 -19.27 -9.74
C GLN A 92 1.00 -17.81 -9.32
N ALA A 93 -0.09 -17.04 -9.30
CA ALA A 93 -0.15 -15.72 -8.66
C ALA A 93 -0.38 -15.85 -7.14
N ALA A 94 -0.08 -14.80 -6.39
CA ALA A 94 -0.46 -14.76 -4.97
C ALA A 94 -1.98 -14.65 -4.82
N GLU A 95 -2.55 -15.40 -3.87
CA GLU A 95 -3.96 -15.22 -3.52
C GLU A 95 -4.19 -13.86 -2.83
N PRO A 96 -5.29 -13.15 -3.13
CA PRO A 96 -5.67 -11.98 -2.37
C PRO A 96 -5.86 -12.34 -0.89
N SER A 97 -5.46 -11.42 -0.01
CA SER A 97 -5.67 -11.60 1.43
C SER A 97 -7.17 -11.81 1.73
N PRO A 98 -7.57 -12.96 2.33
CA PRO A 98 -8.97 -13.36 2.40
C PRO A 98 -9.82 -12.48 3.32
N ASN A 99 -9.18 -11.70 4.20
CA ASN A 99 -9.82 -10.78 5.13
C ASN A 99 -9.68 -9.30 4.71
N THR A 100 -9.17 -9.03 3.51
CA THR A 100 -8.86 -7.67 3.06
C THR A 100 -9.64 -7.32 1.80
N PRO A 101 -10.47 -6.26 1.80
CA PRO A 101 -11.11 -5.79 0.58
C PRO A 101 -10.09 -5.45 -0.50
N LYS A 102 -10.40 -5.77 -1.76
CA LYS A 102 -9.50 -5.59 -2.94
C LYS A 102 -8.96 -4.17 -3.14
N TRP A 103 -9.57 -3.16 -2.51
CA TRP A 103 -9.14 -1.76 -2.65
C TRP A 103 -8.14 -1.30 -1.60
N VAL A 104 -7.91 -2.08 -0.54
CA VAL A 104 -7.09 -1.66 0.60
C VAL A 104 -5.60 -1.74 0.29
N ASN A 105 -5.09 -2.93 -0.07
CA ASN A 105 -3.67 -3.10 -0.37
C ASN A 105 -3.39 -2.65 -1.81
N HIS A 106 -2.52 -1.67 -1.97
CA HIS A 106 -2.08 -1.16 -3.27
C HIS A 106 -0.69 -0.54 -3.16
N ILE A 107 0.01 -0.42 -4.29
CA ILE A 107 1.24 0.36 -4.42
C ILE A 107 0.99 1.55 -5.34
N SER A 108 1.39 2.75 -4.89
CA SER A 108 1.23 3.98 -5.65
C SER A 108 2.56 4.45 -6.22
N PHE A 109 2.57 4.78 -7.52
CA PHE A 109 3.68 5.46 -8.17
C PHE A 109 3.29 6.88 -8.58
N ARG A 110 4.22 7.81 -8.42
CA ARG A 110 4.00 9.21 -8.77
C ARG A 110 4.18 9.42 -10.27
N VAL A 111 3.26 10.16 -10.87
CA VAL A 111 3.47 10.89 -12.12
C VAL A 111 3.45 12.40 -11.83
N ASN A 112 3.96 13.22 -12.74
CA ASN A 112 4.13 14.64 -12.50
C ASN A 112 2.84 15.43 -12.67
N THR A 113 1.96 15.00 -13.57
CA THR A 113 0.78 15.78 -13.97
C THR A 113 -0.49 14.95 -14.09
N VAL A 114 -1.65 15.62 -14.06
CA VAL A 114 -2.95 14.96 -14.25
C VAL A 114 -3.11 14.52 -15.71
N GLU A 115 -2.51 15.27 -16.64
CA GLU A 115 -2.46 14.92 -18.06
C GLU A 115 -1.71 13.61 -18.28
N GLU A 116 -0.59 13.39 -17.58
CA GLU A 116 0.14 12.10 -17.60
C GLU A 116 -0.71 10.95 -17.04
N LEU A 117 -1.53 11.19 -16.01
CA LEU A 117 -2.49 10.18 -15.52
C LEU A 117 -3.51 9.80 -16.58
N GLU A 118 -4.17 10.79 -17.20
CA GLU A 118 -5.21 10.53 -18.21
C GLU A 118 -4.62 9.85 -19.46
N ALA A 119 -3.42 10.26 -19.87
CA ALA A 119 -2.69 9.59 -20.96
C ALA A 119 -2.36 8.14 -20.62
N THR A 120 -1.89 7.87 -19.40
CA THR A 120 -1.55 6.51 -18.97
C THR A 120 -2.81 5.65 -18.81
N LYS A 121 -3.90 6.22 -18.30
CA LYS A 121 -5.22 5.56 -18.26
C LYS A 121 -5.68 5.14 -19.66
N ALA A 122 -5.62 6.05 -20.64
CA ALA A 122 -6.00 5.74 -22.02
C ALA A 122 -5.11 4.62 -22.61
N ARG A 123 -3.81 4.65 -22.34
CA ARG A 123 -2.87 3.60 -22.74
C ARG A 123 -3.21 2.24 -22.13
N LEU A 124 -3.48 2.18 -20.82
CA LEU A 124 -3.88 0.96 -20.12
C LEU A 124 -5.18 0.38 -20.69
N GLN A 125 -6.19 1.23 -20.88
CA GLN A 125 -7.48 0.83 -21.46
C GLN A 125 -7.34 0.31 -22.89
N ALA A 126 -6.44 0.89 -23.69
CA ALA A 126 -6.15 0.40 -25.04
C ALA A 126 -5.53 -1.02 -25.06
N HIS A 127 -4.91 -1.44 -23.95
CA HIS A 127 -4.40 -2.81 -23.76
C HIS A 127 -5.37 -3.71 -22.98
N GLY A 128 -6.64 -3.31 -22.85
CA GLY A 128 -7.68 -4.12 -22.20
C GLY A 128 -7.67 -4.10 -20.67
N VAL A 129 -6.89 -3.21 -20.05
CA VAL A 129 -6.84 -3.06 -18.59
C VAL A 129 -8.02 -2.21 -18.11
N GLU A 130 -8.79 -2.71 -17.15
CA GLU A 130 -9.82 -1.93 -16.47
C GLU A 130 -9.17 -0.89 -15.54
N VAL A 131 -9.56 0.37 -15.69
CA VAL A 131 -9.00 1.48 -14.90
C VAL A 131 -10.11 2.29 -14.23
N LEU A 132 -10.03 2.41 -12.91
CA LEU A 132 -10.88 3.26 -12.08
C LEU A 132 -10.25 4.65 -11.92
N GLY A 133 -11.06 5.70 -12.00
CA GLY A 133 -10.63 7.09 -11.86
C GLY A 133 -10.77 7.88 -13.17
N VAL A 134 -10.23 9.09 -13.28
CA VAL A 134 -9.41 9.79 -12.27
C VAL A 134 -10.22 10.13 -11.02
N THR A 135 -9.73 9.69 -9.87
CA THR A 135 -10.30 9.98 -8.55
C THR A 135 -9.60 11.19 -7.95
N ASP A 136 -10.36 12.17 -7.51
CA ASP A 136 -9.85 13.37 -6.84
C ASP A 136 -9.74 13.10 -5.33
N HIS A 137 -8.58 13.36 -4.71
CA HIS A 137 -8.31 13.26 -3.27
C HIS A 137 -8.00 14.62 -2.61
N HIS A 138 -8.39 15.72 -3.27
CA HIS A 138 -8.12 17.12 -2.94
C HIS A 138 -6.65 17.53 -3.06
N ILE A 139 -5.75 16.77 -2.44
CA ILE A 139 -4.29 17.04 -2.43
C ILE A 139 -3.54 16.29 -3.53
N PHE A 140 -4.18 15.30 -4.15
CA PHE A 140 -3.67 14.58 -5.31
C PHE A 140 -4.84 13.99 -6.12
N LYS A 141 -4.54 13.55 -7.34
CA LYS A 141 -5.47 12.79 -8.17
C LYS A 141 -4.85 11.45 -8.52
N SER A 142 -5.69 10.42 -8.67
CA SER A 142 -5.20 9.06 -8.91
C SER A 142 -6.04 8.24 -9.87
N ILE A 143 -5.42 7.27 -10.52
CA ILE A 143 -6.10 6.16 -11.20
C ILE A 143 -5.71 4.84 -10.53
N TYR A 144 -6.60 3.85 -10.57
CA TYR A 144 -6.39 2.54 -9.97
C TYR A 144 -6.67 1.44 -10.99
N PHE A 145 -5.82 0.42 -11.02
CA PHE A 145 -5.94 -0.73 -11.91
C PHE A 145 -5.24 -1.95 -11.30
N PHE A 146 -5.41 -3.12 -11.90
CA PHE A 146 -4.73 -4.34 -11.48
C PHE A 146 -3.72 -4.76 -12.54
N ASP A 147 -2.58 -5.28 -12.10
CA ASP A 147 -1.63 -5.97 -12.97
C ASP A 147 -2.08 -7.43 -13.25
N PRO A 148 -1.36 -8.17 -14.10
CA PRO A 148 -1.66 -9.57 -14.39
C PRO A 148 -1.59 -10.51 -13.17
N ASN A 149 -0.86 -10.11 -12.12
CA ASN A 149 -0.70 -10.87 -10.89
C ASN A 149 -1.81 -10.57 -9.85
N GLY A 150 -2.76 -9.69 -10.17
CA GLY A 150 -3.83 -9.29 -9.26
C GLY A 150 -3.40 -8.28 -8.19
N ILE A 151 -2.25 -7.64 -8.36
CA ILE A 151 -1.76 -6.56 -7.52
C ILE A 151 -2.47 -5.27 -7.92
N ARG A 152 -3.02 -4.55 -6.94
CA ARG A 152 -3.62 -3.24 -7.20
C ARG A 152 -2.53 -2.17 -7.28
N LEU A 153 -2.50 -1.45 -8.39
CA LEU A 153 -1.64 -0.29 -8.57
C LEU A 153 -2.46 0.99 -8.50
N GLU A 154 -1.76 2.05 -8.10
CA GLU A 154 -2.20 3.42 -8.18
C GLU A 154 -1.15 4.24 -8.94
N LEU A 155 -1.58 5.08 -9.87
CA LEU A 155 -0.77 6.20 -10.34
C LEU A 155 -1.33 7.48 -9.76
N THR A 156 -0.46 8.31 -9.19
CA THR A 156 -0.83 9.50 -8.42
C THR A 156 -0.13 10.74 -8.96
N ALA A 157 -0.92 11.77 -9.29
CA ALA A 157 -0.44 13.11 -9.59
C ALA A 157 -0.63 13.99 -8.36
N GLN A 158 0.47 14.42 -7.76
CA GLN A 158 0.49 15.29 -6.59
C GLN A 158 0.03 16.70 -7.00
N LEU A 159 -1.02 17.24 -6.34
CA LEU A 159 -1.48 18.61 -6.56
C LEU A 159 -0.98 19.57 -5.48
N ALA A 160 -0.98 19.12 -4.22
CA ALA A 160 -0.52 19.90 -3.10
C ALA A 160 1.00 20.06 -3.13
N ASP A 161 1.48 21.28 -2.95
CA ASP A 161 2.90 21.58 -2.84
C ASP A 161 3.48 21.13 -1.48
N GLU A 162 4.80 21.32 -1.32
CA GLU A 162 5.49 20.95 -0.09
C GLU A 162 4.95 21.67 1.15
N PHE A 163 4.56 22.95 1.01
CA PHE A 163 4.04 23.73 2.13
C PHE A 163 2.65 23.24 2.58
N GLN A 164 1.78 22.91 1.62
CA GLN A 164 0.48 22.32 1.90
C GLN A 164 0.65 20.93 2.54
N MET A 165 1.53 20.08 2.01
CA MET A 165 1.81 18.77 2.60
C MET A 165 2.41 18.87 4.02
N LEU A 166 3.28 19.86 4.27
CA LEU A 166 3.79 20.16 5.61
C LEU A 166 2.69 20.64 6.55
N THR A 167 1.69 21.35 6.05
CA THR A 167 0.54 21.78 6.83
C THR A 167 -0.34 20.59 7.21
N GLU A 168 -0.63 19.69 6.27
CA GLU A 168 -1.36 18.44 6.53
C GLU A 168 -0.66 17.59 7.60
N SER A 169 0.67 17.46 7.54
CA SER A 169 1.44 16.62 8.46
C SER A 169 1.36 17.06 9.93
N ARG A 170 1.14 18.35 10.19
CA ARG A 170 1.05 18.90 11.56
C ARG A 170 -0.12 18.34 12.36
N THR A 171 -1.18 17.87 11.69
CA THR A 171 -2.38 17.35 12.35
C THR A 171 -2.47 15.83 12.35
N ALA A 172 -1.62 15.13 11.58
CA ALA A 172 -1.73 13.69 11.35
C ALA A 172 -1.77 12.86 12.65
N HIS A 173 -0.90 13.18 13.61
CA HIS A 173 -0.88 12.49 14.91
C HIS A 173 -2.15 12.72 15.74
N ALA A 174 -2.66 13.96 15.76
CA ALA A 174 -3.88 14.28 16.49
C ALA A 174 -5.08 13.54 15.89
N ARG A 175 -5.21 13.54 14.56
CA ARG A 175 -6.29 12.85 13.83
C ARG A 175 -6.23 11.32 14.03
N LEU A 176 -5.03 10.74 14.06
CA LEU A 176 -4.88 9.31 14.38
C LEU A 176 -5.25 9.01 15.84
N ALA A 177 -4.88 9.88 16.78
CA ALA A 177 -5.25 9.74 18.18
C ALA A 177 -6.78 9.78 18.37
N GLU A 178 -7.46 10.68 17.66
CA GLU A 178 -8.92 10.71 17.60
C GLU A 178 -9.49 9.38 17.13
N TRP A 179 -9.07 8.87 15.97
CA TRP A 179 -9.53 7.56 15.47
C TRP A 179 -9.34 6.45 16.49
N ASN A 180 -8.19 6.40 17.16
CA ASN A 180 -7.92 5.40 18.19
C ASN A 180 -8.85 5.53 19.40
N ALA A 181 -9.11 6.75 19.89
CA ALA A 181 -10.03 6.99 20.98
C ALA A 181 -11.46 6.55 20.63
N ARG A 182 -11.93 6.87 19.41
CA ARG A 182 -13.25 6.44 18.92
C ARG A 182 -13.35 4.94 18.73
N LYS A 183 -12.31 4.29 18.22
CA LYS A 183 -12.23 2.84 18.09
C LYS A 183 -12.31 2.15 19.45
N GLU A 184 -11.64 2.70 20.45
CA GLU A 184 -11.67 2.17 21.81
C GLU A 184 -13.04 2.34 22.46
N GLN A 185 -13.69 3.49 22.26
CA GLN A 185 -15.09 3.68 22.63
C GLN A 185 -16.01 2.67 21.92
N TRP A 186 -15.87 2.50 20.61
CA TRP A 186 -16.69 1.56 19.83
C TRP A 186 -16.55 0.11 20.32
N ARG A 187 -15.34 -0.31 20.73
CA ARG A 187 -15.11 -1.64 21.32
C ARG A 187 -15.88 -1.83 22.62
N ARG A 188 -15.89 -0.82 23.51
CA ARG A 188 -16.69 -0.85 24.74
C ARG A 188 -18.18 -0.89 24.46
N GLU A 189 -18.67 -0.05 23.55
CA GLU A 189 -20.08 -0.03 23.12
C GLU A 189 -20.50 -1.40 22.55
N ARG A 190 -19.66 -1.99 21.70
CA ARG A 190 -19.90 -3.32 21.12
C ARG A 190 -19.90 -4.42 22.17
N ALA A 191 -18.96 -4.41 23.12
CA ALA A 191 -18.92 -5.36 24.22
C ALA A 191 -20.15 -5.25 25.15
N ALA A 192 -20.70 -4.05 25.30
CA ALA A 192 -21.94 -3.79 26.04
C ALA A 192 -23.22 -4.08 25.21
N GLY A 193 -23.11 -4.56 23.96
CA GLY A 193 -24.25 -4.81 23.08
C GLY A 193 -24.92 -3.55 22.51
N GLN A 194 -24.30 -2.38 22.65
CA GLN A 194 -24.85 -1.08 22.25
C GLN A 194 -24.45 -0.67 20.82
N ALA A 195 -23.47 -1.33 20.21
CA ALA A 195 -23.03 -1.06 18.83
C ALA A 195 -22.98 -2.33 17.99
N THR A 196 -23.83 -2.40 16.96
CA THR A 196 -23.86 -3.50 15.97
C THR A 196 -23.32 -3.06 14.60
N ALA A 197 -23.34 -1.76 14.31
CA ALA A 197 -22.86 -1.20 13.05
C ALA A 197 -21.32 -1.12 13.00
N PRO A 198 -20.72 -1.15 11.79
CA PRO A 198 -19.30 -0.89 11.61
C PRO A 198 -18.86 0.46 12.19
N LEU A 199 -17.63 0.51 12.69
CA LEU A 199 -17.01 1.74 13.16
C LEU A 199 -16.90 2.76 12.02
N LYS A 200 -17.24 4.02 12.33
CA LYS A 200 -17.10 5.16 11.42
C LYS A 200 -16.09 6.17 11.99
N PRO A 201 -15.35 6.90 11.14
CA PRO A 201 -14.52 8.00 11.60
C PRO A 201 -15.41 9.11 12.19
N GLN A 202 -14.83 9.94 13.05
CA GLN A 202 -15.54 11.08 13.66
C GLN A 202 -15.90 12.15 12.63
N GLN A 203 -14.98 12.39 11.70
CA GLN A 203 -15.16 13.28 10.58
C GLN A 203 -14.90 12.51 9.28
N ASN A 204 -15.78 12.71 8.30
CA ASN A 204 -15.54 12.23 6.94
C ASN A 204 -14.87 13.34 6.15
N ASP A 205 -13.68 13.08 5.62
CA ASP A 205 -12.94 14.04 4.81
C ASP A 205 -13.59 14.27 3.43
N ARG A 206 -14.46 13.34 3.03
CA ARG A 206 -15.12 13.28 1.72
C ARG A 206 -16.63 13.12 1.86
N PRO A 207 -17.33 14.09 2.51
CA PRO A 207 -18.76 13.99 2.75
C PRO A 207 -19.58 13.87 1.45
N GLU A 208 -19.08 14.43 0.35
CA GLU A 208 -19.71 14.35 -0.98
C GLU A 208 -19.74 12.94 -1.56
N VAL A 209 -18.76 12.09 -1.21
CA VAL A 209 -18.75 10.68 -1.62
C VAL A 209 -19.83 9.90 -0.86
N ALA A 210 -19.98 10.17 0.43
CA ALA A 210 -21.01 9.52 1.26
C ALA A 210 -22.44 9.87 0.81
N ALA A 211 -22.64 11.07 0.24
CA ALA A 211 -23.93 11.50 -0.30
C ALA A 211 -24.33 10.71 -1.57
N ARG A 212 -23.36 10.37 -2.44
CA ARG A 212 -23.60 9.60 -3.67
C ARG A 212 -24.00 8.15 -3.41
N ALA A 213 -23.61 7.58 -2.27
CA ALA A 213 -23.96 6.20 -1.91
C ALA A 213 -25.41 6.05 -1.38
N GLN A 214 -26.14 7.16 -1.19
CA GLN A 214 -27.49 7.18 -0.62
C GLN A 214 -28.58 7.56 -1.64
N GLY A 215 -28.21 7.86 -2.88
CA GLY A 215 -29.12 8.13 -4.00
C GLY A 215 -28.97 7.07 -5.08
#